data_AF-A0A6A8ATL2-F1
#
_entry.id   AF-A0A6A8ATL2-F1
#
_cell.length_a   1.000
_cell.length_b   1.000
_cell.length_c   1.000
_cell.angle_alpha   90.00
_cell.angle_beta   90.00
_cell.angle_gamma   90.00
#
_symmetry.space_group_name_H-M   'P 1'
#
loop_
_entity.id
_entity.type
_entity.pdbx_description
1 polymer ?
#
loop_
_entity_poly.entity_id
_entity_poly.type
_entity_poly.pdbx_seq_one_letter_code
_entity_poly.pdbx_strand_id
1 'polypeptide(L)'
;MNPRVAIVRVEEDVETAVRDAINLLGGIEAFAKPGGTYLVKPNLFTTRTAEEGATTDLRVIKAVAEILKEANAKPVVGECPAMASYARPDIVFDGLGVRELCEEIDV
;
A
#
# COMPACT_ATOMS: atom_id res chain seq x y z
N MET A 1 0.25 19.78 -18.06
CA MET A 1 0.09 19.75 -16.59
C MET A 1 1.35 19.10 -16.05
N ASN A 2 2.09 19.75 -15.14
CA ASN A 2 3.29 19.14 -14.58
C ASN A 2 2.87 18.11 -13.52
N PRO A 3 3.46 16.90 -13.50
CA PRO A 3 3.18 15.95 -12.44
C PRO A 3 3.64 16.53 -11.10
N ARG A 4 2.77 16.46 -10.10
CA ARG A 4 3.09 16.82 -8.71
C ARG A 4 3.50 15.55 -7.98
N VAL A 5 4.60 15.61 -7.24
CA VAL A 5 5.13 14.52 -6.42
C VAL A 5 5.38 15.05 -5.02
N ALA A 6 4.99 14.28 -3.99
CA ALA A 6 5.36 14.54 -2.60
C ALA A 6 6.52 13.61 -2.22
N ILE A 7 7.51 14.15 -1.52
CA ILE A 7 8.66 13.41 -1.02
C ILE A 7 8.75 13.71 0.47
N VAL A 8 8.65 12.68 1.29
CA VAL A 8 8.72 12.77 2.76
C VAL A 8 9.78 11.81 3.25
N ARG A 9 10.61 12.27 4.19
CA ARG A 9 11.57 11.44 4.89
C ARG A 9 10.86 10.80 6.08
N VAL A 10 11.08 9.50 6.28
CA VAL A 10 10.62 8.82 7.49
C VAL A 10 11.50 9.27 8.65
N GLU A 11 10.92 9.98 9.62
CA GLU A 11 11.61 10.44 10.84
C GLU A 11 11.19 9.58 12.05
N GLU A 12 9.89 9.55 12.35
CA GLU A 12 9.32 8.81 13.50
C GLU A 12 8.93 7.39 13.11
N ASP A 13 7.95 7.27 12.21
CA ASP A 13 7.44 6.01 11.72
C ASP A 13 6.88 6.12 10.30
N VAL A 14 6.64 4.97 9.67
CA VAL A 14 6.21 4.87 8.26
C VAL A 14 4.78 5.39 8.06
N GLU A 15 3.88 5.17 9.01
CA GLU A 15 2.49 5.60 8.90
C GLU A 15 2.40 7.13 8.86
N THR A 16 3.08 7.80 9.78
CA THR A 16 3.17 9.26 9.84
C THR A 16 3.72 9.83 8.53
N ALA A 17 4.80 9.27 8.01
CA ALA A 17 5.40 9.71 6.74
C ALA A 17 4.45 9.53 5.53
N VAL A 18 3.67 8.45 5.50
CA VAL A 18 2.66 8.21 4.46
C VAL A 18 1.52 9.22 4.55
N ARG A 19 1.03 9.51 5.75
CA ARG A 19 -0.02 10.54 5.98
C ARG A 19 0.47 11.91 5.52
N ASP A 20 1.67 12.30 5.90
CA ASP A 20 2.27 13.57 5.49
C ASP A 20 2.41 13.67 3.96
N ALA A 21 2.85 12.60 3.30
CA ALA A 21 2.97 12.57 1.85
C ALA A 21 1.62 12.77 1.15
N ILE A 22 0.56 12.13 1.64
CA ILE A 22 -0.81 12.29 1.11
C ILE A 22 -1.35 13.70 1.41
N ASN A 23 -1.09 14.24 2.60
CA ASN A 23 -1.51 15.59 3.00
C ASN A 23 -0.87 16.67 2.12
N LEU A 24 0.41 16.54 1.77
CA LEU A 24 1.10 17.43 0.82
C LEU A 24 0.47 17.43 -0.59
N LEU A 25 -0.21 16.34 -0.96
CA LEU A 25 -0.94 16.22 -2.22
C LEU A 25 -2.37 16.75 -2.15
N GLY A 26 -2.85 17.15 -0.97
CA GLY A 26 -4.20 17.70 -0.75
C GLY A 26 -5.11 16.86 0.14
N GLY A 27 -4.57 15.83 0.81
CA GLY A 27 -5.34 14.93 1.66
C GLY A 27 -5.96 13.76 0.89
N ILE A 28 -6.37 12.72 1.60
CA ILE A 28 -6.94 11.52 0.97
C ILE A 28 -8.27 11.83 0.28
N GLU A 29 -9.03 12.77 0.81
CA GLU A 29 -10.34 13.22 0.31
C GLU A 29 -10.27 13.86 -1.08
N ALA A 30 -9.08 14.31 -1.51
CA ALA A 30 -8.85 14.76 -2.87
C ALA A 30 -8.91 13.61 -3.90
N PHE A 31 -8.74 12.36 -3.45
CA PHE A 31 -8.61 11.17 -4.29
C PHE A 31 -9.68 10.11 -3.99
N ALA A 32 -10.06 9.95 -2.72
CA ALA A 32 -11.01 8.97 -2.25
C ALA A 32 -12.33 9.60 -1.82
N LYS A 33 -13.44 8.92 -2.10
CA LYS A 33 -14.79 9.32 -1.68
C LYS A 33 -15.37 8.28 -0.73
N PRO A 34 -16.18 8.70 0.26
CA PRO A 34 -16.94 7.78 1.10
C PRO A 34 -17.75 6.77 0.27
N GLY A 35 -17.70 5.51 0.67
CA GLY A 35 -18.34 4.38 -0.02
C GLY A 35 -17.61 3.88 -1.28
N GLY A 36 -16.56 4.57 -1.73
CA GLY A 36 -15.77 4.13 -2.88
C GLY A 36 -14.92 2.88 -2.55
N THR A 37 -14.68 2.03 -3.55
CA THR A 37 -13.76 0.89 -3.43
C THR A 37 -12.47 1.20 -4.20
N TYR A 38 -11.31 1.06 -3.55
CA TYR A 38 -10.02 1.49 -4.06
C TYR A 38 -9.00 0.36 -4.00
N LEU A 39 -8.34 0.07 -5.12
CA LEU A 39 -7.24 -0.88 -5.18
C LEU A 39 -5.97 -0.25 -4.60
N VAL A 40 -5.47 -0.81 -3.50
CA VAL A 40 -4.12 -0.59 -3.02
C VAL A 40 -3.21 -1.58 -3.77
N LYS A 41 -2.43 -1.06 -4.72
CA LYS A 41 -1.56 -1.88 -5.59
C LYS A 41 -0.09 -1.75 -5.18
N PRO A 42 0.40 -2.52 -4.19
CA PRO A 42 1.81 -2.51 -3.81
C PRO A 42 2.67 -3.10 -4.91
N ASN A 43 3.90 -2.65 -5.10
CA ASN A 43 4.83 -3.31 -6.01
C ASN A 43 5.41 -4.56 -5.35
N LEU A 44 4.85 -5.74 -5.64
CA LEU A 44 5.37 -7.04 -5.19
C LEU A 44 6.17 -7.70 -6.33
N PHE A 45 7.37 -8.20 -6.04
CA PHE A 45 8.23 -8.83 -7.06
C PHE A 45 8.28 -10.36 -6.95
N THR A 46 8.86 -10.86 -5.86
CA THR A 46 9.01 -12.28 -5.49
C THR A 46 8.87 -12.36 -3.96
N THR A 47 9.39 -13.39 -3.29
CA THR A 47 9.47 -13.44 -1.81
C THR A 47 10.60 -12.59 -1.23
N ARG A 48 11.22 -11.71 -2.04
CA ARG A 48 12.26 -10.78 -1.59
C ARG A 48 11.65 -9.62 -0.80
N THR A 49 12.25 -9.29 0.34
CA THR A 49 11.68 -8.37 1.32
C THR A 49 11.92 -6.91 0.93
N ALA A 50 11.29 -5.99 1.66
CA ALA A 50 11.48 -4.54 1.48
C ALA A 50 12.91 -4.07 1.84
N GLU A 51 13.60 -4.77 2.75
CA GLU A 51 14.99 -4.48 3.12
C GLU A 51 15.96 -4.64 1.94
N GLU A 52 15.62 -5.52 0.99
CA GLU A 52 16.37 -5.73 -0.24
C GLU A 52 16.02 -4.71 -1.35
N GLY A 53 15.06 -3.81 -1.10
CA GLY A 53 14.58 -2.83 -2.08
C GLY A 53 13.77 -3.44 -3.23
N ALA A 54 13.35 -4.70 -3.13
CA ALA A 54 12.66 -5.42 -4.20
C ALA A 54 11.13 -5.26 -4.16
N THR A 55 10.55 -5.12 -2.97
CA THR A 55 9.10 -5.10 -2.73
C THR A 55 8.71 -3.91 -1.84
N THR A 56 7.50 -3.38 -2.01
CA THR A 56 6.93 -2.37 -1.10
C THR A 56 6.86 -2.89 0.34
N ASP A 57 7.27 -2.06 1.30
CA ASP A 57 7.17 -2.35 2.73
C ASP A 57 5.71 -2.49 3.17
N LEU A 58 5.40 -3.56 3.91
CA LEU A 58 4.05 -3.84 4.40
C LEU A 58 3.45 -2.68 5.21
N ARG A 59 4.29 -1.94 5.95
CA ARG A 59 3.84 -0.79 6.74
C ARG A 59 3.26 0.32 5.86
N VAL A 60 3.77 0.48 4.63
CA VAL A 60 3.21 1.43 3.66
C VAL A 60 1.85 0.96 3.17
N ILE A 61 1.69 -0.35 2.91
CA ILE A 61 0.42 -0.94 2.48
C ILE A 61 -0.64 -0.75 3.56
N LYS A 62 -0.29 -1.09 4.80
CA LYS A 62 -1.12 -0.91 6.00
C LYS A 62 -1.60 0.53 6.14
N ALA A 63 -0.65 1.47 6.18
CA ALA A 63 -0.97 2.89 6.37
C ALA A 63 -1.94 3.42 5.29
N VAL A 64 -1.72 3.09 4.02
CA VAL A 64 -2.61 3.52 2.93
C VAL A 64 -4.01 2.90 3.07
N ALA A 65 -4.10 1.62 3.43
CA ALA A 65 -5.38 0.94 3.61
C ALA A 65 -6.18 1.54 4.79
N GLU A 66 -5.52 1.81 5.92
CA GLU A 66 -6.13 2.44 7.09
C GLU A 66 -6.61 3.86 6.80
N ILE A 67 -5.80 4.68 6.11
CA ILE A 67 -6.18 6.03 5.67
C ILE A 67 -7.43 5.99 4.77
N LEU A 68 -7.56 5.00 3.88
CA LEU A 68 -8.76 4.82 3.07
C LEU A 68 -9.98 4.43 3.93
N LYS A 69 -9.82 3.56 4.92
CA LYS A 69 -10.90 3.17 5.85
C LYS A 69 -11.38 4.36 6.66
N GLU A 70 -10.47 5.19 7.17
CA GLU A 70 -10.78 6.43 7.88
C GLU A 70 -11.59 7.42 7.02
N ALA A 71 -11.34 7.45 5.71
CA ALA A 71 -12.11 8.22 4.74
C ALA A 71 -13.49 7.59 4.39
N ASN A 72 -13.95 6.58 5.15
CA ASN A 72 -15.13 5.76 4.87
C ASN A 72 -15.11 5.08 3.50
N ALA A 73 -13.92 4.76 2.97
CA ALA A 73 -13.74 4.03 1.73
C ALA A 73 -13.35 2.56 2.01
N LYS A 74 -13.52 1.72 1.01
CA LYS A 74 -13.15 0.30 1.06
C LYS A 74 -11.84 0.07 0.31
N PRO A 75 -10.70 -0.10 0.99
CA PRO A 75 -9.48 -0.57 0.33
C PRO A 75 -9.64 -2.04 -0.09
N VAL A 76 -8.93 -2.43 -1.15
CA VAL A 76 -8.71 -3.82 -1.57
C VAL A 76 -7.24 -3.93 -1.92
N VAL A 77 -6.51 -4.88 -1.35
CA VAL A 77 -5.10 -5.10 -1.71
C VAL A 77 -5.01 -6.08 -2.86
N GLY A 78 -4.29 -5.73 -3.92
CA GLY A 78 -4.10 -6.61 -5.06
C GLY A 78 -2.88 -6.26 -5.89
N GLU A 79 -2.20 -7.28 -6.39
CA GLU A 79 -1.03 -7.15 -7.27
C GLU A 79 -0.91 -8.37 -8.18
N CYS A 80 -0.24 -8.19 -9.31
CA CYS A 80 0.25 -9.23 -10.20
C CYS A 80 1.79 -9.26 -10.14
N PRO A 81 2.40 -10.09 -9.27
CA PRO A 81 3.85 -10.15 -9.12
C PRO A 81 4.57 -10.56 -10.41
N ALA A 82 5.81 -10.10 -10.58
CA ALA A 82 6.57 -10.31 -11.81
C ALA A 82 7.08 -11.77 -11.97
N MET A 83 7.46 -12.10 -13.21
CA MET A 83 8.05 -13.40 -13.61
C MET A 83 7.18 -14.62 -13.29
N ALA A 84 7.76 -15.81 -13.17
CA ALA A 84 7.04 -17.07 -12.94
C ALA A 84 6.09 -17.05 -11.72
N SER A 85 6.22 -16.06 -10.83
CA SER A 85 5.33 -15.81 -9.71
C SER A 85 3.89 -15.51 -10.11
N TYR A 86 3.60 -15.01 -11.33
CA TYR A 86 2.20 -14.83 -11.77
C TYR A 86 1.43 -16.16 -11.82
N ALA A 87 2.11 -17.29 -11.97
CA ALA A 87 1.47 -18.61 -11.97
C ALA A 87 1.05 -19.05 -10.57
N ARG A 88 1.65 -18.47 -9.53
CA ARG A 88 1.43 -18.77 -8.10
C ARG A 88 1.57 -17.50 -7.25
N PRO A 89 0.69 -16.51 -7.44
CA PRO A 89 0.76 -15.24 -6.71
C PRO A 89 0.54 -15.44 -5.20
N ASP A 90 -0.17 -16.50 -4.82
CA ASP A 90 -0.34 -16.96 -3.44
C ASP A 90 1.00 -17.11 -2.70
N ILE A 91 2.02 -17.69 -3.34
CA ILE A 91 3.35 -17.87 -2.72
C ILE A 91 3.99 -16.51 -2.39
N VAL A 92 3.79 -15.50 -3.24
CA VAL A 92 4.33 -14.16 -3.00
C VAL A 92 3.55 -13.45 -1.87
N PHE A 93 2.23 -13.54 -1.89
CA PHE A 93 1.39 -12.94 -0.85
C PHE A 93 1.65 -13.57 0.51
N ASP A 94 1.74 -14.89 0.58
CA ASP A 94 1.95 -15.62 1.83
C ASP A 94 3.40 -15.48 2.30
N GLY A 95 4.37 -15.62 1.38
CA GLY A 95 5.80 -15.53 1.69
C GLY A 95 6.26 -14.14 2.14
N LEU A 96 5.53 -13.10 1.77
CA LEU A 96 5.77 -11.72 2.24
C LEU A 96 4.87 -11.31 3.40
N GLY A 97 3.93 -12.15 3.85
CA GLY A 97 2.98 -11.80 4.92
C GLY A 97 1.87 -10.82 4.51
N VAL A 98 1.63 -10.62 3.21
CA VAL A 98 0.56 -9.72 2.72
C VAL A 98 -0.82 -10.24 3.09
N ARG A 99 -1.04 -11.57 3.03
CA ARG A 99 -2.33 -12.16 3.41
C ARG A 99 -2.62 -11.96 4.90
N GLU A 100 -1.64 -12.27 5.75
CA GLU A 100 -1.74 -12.06 7.20
C GLU A 100 -2.03 -10.59 7.53
N LEU A 101 -1.34 -9.66 6.86
CA LEU A 101 -1.63 -8.24 6.99
C LEU A 101 -3.08 -7.91 6.61
N CYS A 102 -3.59 -8.43 5.49
CA CYS A 102 -4.96 -8.14 5.05
C CYS A 102 -6.00 -8.69 6.04
N GLU A 103 -5.75 -9.85 6.63
CA GLU A 103 -6.57 -10.43 7.70
C GLU A 103 -6.52 -9.56 8.98
N GLU A 104 -5.33 -9.07 9.38
CA GLU A 104 -5.15 -8.19 10.53
C GLU A 104 -5.96 -6.89 10.40
N ILE A 105 -5.93 -6.28 9.21
CA ILE A 105 -6.54 -4.97 8.99
C ILE A 105 -7.93 -5.03 8.33
N ASP A 106 -8.50 -6.22 8.13
CA ASP A 106 -9.83 -6.47 7.55
C ASP A 106 -10.04 -5.75 6.20
N VAL A 107 -9.28 -6.19 5.18
CA VAL A 107 -9.31 -5.66 3.79
C VAL A 107 -9.20 -6.72 2.70
#